data_AF-A0A2V6SGP5-F1
#
_entry.id   AF-A0A2V6SGP5-F1
#
_cell.length_a   1.000
_cell.length_b   1.000
_cell.length_c   1.000
_cell.angle_alpha   90.00
_cell.angle_beta   90.00
_cell.angle_gamma   90.00
#
_symmetry.space_group_name_H-M   'P 1'
#
loop_
_entity.id
_entity.type
_entity.pdbx_description
1 polymer ?
#
loop_
_entity_poly.entity_id
_entity_poly.type
_entity_poly.pdbx_seq_one_letter_code
_entity_poly.pdbx_strand_id
1 'polypeptide(L)'
;MKAPGGVEAFTLAAVELAGGVVEAGADGLHTVLWPERGSGDVTVRHLAFDPELLDEAPDAELVSFASPTLERLLRETTASGRVARAFLDTVAIASRNVADQLRRAYRFLESAWTPQGGRAWWVPAGVFLFRVRYLSDAQEEDLLEVVVNLTAGRLLRRLGDALDRHGLLADPVEACPMMAERPAAEAYAVARREIEQRLSAPLGSRRREL
;
A
#
# COMPACT_ATOMS: atom_id res chain seq x y z
N MET A 1 -5.07 11.27 -13.25
CA MET A 1 -4.40 12.49 -12.77
C MET A 1 -3.06 12.06 -12.19
N LYS A 2 -1.92 12.32 -12.85
CA LYS A 2 -0.61 11.98 -12.27
C LYS A 2 -0.39 12.91 -11.07
N ALA A 3 -0.18 12.36 -9.89
CA ALA A 3 0.29 13.16 -8.77
C ALA A 3 1.59 13.86 -9.20
N PRO A 4 1.80 15.13 -8.80
CA PRO A 4 3.10 15.77 -8.97
C PRO A 4 4.14 14.85 -8.29
N GLY A 5 5.04 14.28 -9.08
CA GLY A 5 6.05 13.34 -8.59
C GLY A 5 7.31 14.08 -8.15
N GLY A 6 8.11 13.47 -7.29
CA GLY A 6 9.43 13.99 -6.89
C GLY A 6 9.67 13.95 -5.38
N VAL A 7 10.89 14.33 -4.99
CA VAL A 7 11.30 14.39 -3.57
C VAL A 7 10.48 15.41 -2.79
N GLU A 8 10.14 16.54 -3.41
CA GLU A 8 9.28 17.56 -2.81
C GLU A 8 7.90 17.02 -2.46
N ALA A 9 7.14 16.57 -3.46
CA ALA A 9 5.80 16.03 -3.24
C ALA A 9 5.79 14.86 -2.25
N PHE A 10 6.81 13.99 -2.30
CA PHE A 10 6.97 12.91 -1.32
C PHE A 10 7.18 13.44 0.10
N THR A 11 8.12 14.37 0.28
CA THR A 11 8.48 14.94 1.59
C THR A 11 7.28 15.61 2.24
N LEU A 12 6.56 16.46 1.50
CA LEU A 12 5.42 17.19 2.02
C LEU A 12 4.29 16.23 2.41
N ALA A 13 3.95 15.27 1.54
CA ALA A 13 2.95 14.25 1.85
C ALA A 13 3.38 13.38 3.04
N ALA A 14 4.67 13.06 3.17
CA ALA A 14 5.18 12.27 4.29
C ALA A 14 5.05 13.00 5.63
N VAL A 15 5.29 14.31 5.65
CA VAL A 15 5.09 15.19 6.83
C VAL A 15 3.62 15.25 7.22
N GLU A 16 2.72 15.53 6.28
CA GLU A 16 1.27 15.57 6.55
C GLU A 16 0.77 14.22 7.08
N LEU A 17 1.20 13.12 6.46
CA LEU A 17 0.86 11.77 6.91
C LEU A 17 1.48 11.40 8.27
N ALA A 18 2.51 12.11 8.72
CA ALA A 18 3.05 11.97 10.07
C ALA A 18 2.26 12.80 11.11
N GLY A 19 1.21 13.52 10.68
CA GLY A 19 0.42 14.43 11.51
C GLY A 19 0.99 15.85 11.56
N GLY A 20 1.95 16.18 10.69
CA GLY A 20 2.46 17.52 10.54
C GLY A 20 1.55 18.41 9.69
N VAL A 21 1.90 19.69 9.65
CA VAL A 21 1.23 20.70 8.80
C VAL A 21 2.29 21.30 7.89
N VAL A 22 1.96 21.44 6.60
CA VAL A 22 2.82 22.06 5.61
C VAL A 22 2.17 23.36 5.16
N GLU A 23 2.93 24.45 5.19
CA GLU A 23 2.54 25.74 4.64
C GLU A 23 3.53 26.14 3.54
N ALA A 24 3.01 26.34 2.33
CA ALA A 24 3.82 26.83 1.22
C ALA A 24 4.17 28.31 1.47
N GLY A 25 5.47 28.60 1.49
CA GLY A 25 6.02 29.94 1.59
C GLY A 25 6.24 30.57 0.22
N ALA A 26 6.90 31.74 0.22
CA ALA A 26 7.36 32.37 -1.00
C ALA A 26 8.47 31.54 -1.67
N ASP A 27 8.56 31.64 -3.00
CA ASP A 27 9.71 31.20 -3.79
C ASP A 27 10.10 29.72 -3.64
N GLY A 28 9.18 28.85 -3.24
CA GLY A 28 9.43 27.40 -3.11
C GLY A 28 9.99 26.95 -1.76
N LEU A 29 10.07 27.85 -0.78
CA LEU A 29 10.31 27.51 0.61
C LEU A 29 9.04 26.94 1.24
N HIS A 30 9.16 25.88 2.04
CA HIS A 30 8.02 25.31 2.79
C HIS A 30 8.26 25.41 4.28
N THR A 31 7.29 25.93 5.02
CA THR A 31 7.31 25.91 6.48
C THR A 31 6.53 24.69 6.96
N VAL A 32 7.19 23.84 7.75
CA VAL A 32 6.58 22.61 8.25
C VAL A 32 6.52 22.60 9.77
N LEU A 33 5.34 22.27 10.30
CA LEU A 33 5.14 21.92 11.69
C LEU A 33 5.27 20.41 11.82
N TRP A 34 6.32 19.94 12.48
CA TRP A 34 6.66 18.53 12.55
C TRP A 34 6.52 17.99 13.97
N PRO A 35 5.59 17.05 14.21
CA PRO A 35 5.42 16.43 15.53
C PRO A 35 6.58 15.48 15.83
N GLU A 36 7.23 15.66 16.97
CA GLU A 36 8.24 14.71 17.45
C GLU A 36 7.58 13.49 18.09
N ARG A 37 7.97 12.30 17.63
CA ARG A 37 7.40 11.05 18.15
C ARG A 37 7.80 10.86 19.61
N GLY A 38 6.79 10.81 20.49
CA GLY A 38 6.93 10.42 21.89
C GLY A 38 7.05 11.57 22.88
N SER A 39 7.47 12.76 22.46
CA SER A 39 7.46 13.96 23.31
C SER A 39 6.12 14.70 23.25
N GLY A 40 5.43 14.64 22.10
CA GLY A 40 4.26 15.49 21.84
C GLY A 40 4.63 16.94 21.47
N ASP A 41 5.93 17.24 21.41
CA ASP A 41 6.42 18.55 20.98
C ASP A 41 6.30 18.70 19.46
N VAL A 42 6.09 19.93 19.02
CA VAL A 42 6.03 20.29 17.60
C VAL A 42 7.21 21.20 17.29
N THR A 43 7.99 20.82 16.28
CA THR A 43 9.12 21.63 15.80
C THR A 43 8.74 22.34 14.52
N VAL A 44 9.07 23.63 14.43
CA VAL A 44 8.95 24.40 13.19
C VAL A 44 10.25 24.20 12.41
N ARG A 45 10.15 23.86 11.12
CA ARG A 45 11.30 23.77 10.21
C ARG A 45 10.98 24.45 8.90
N HIS A 46 12.00 25.02 8.26
CA HIS A 46 11.92 25.52 6.90
C HIS A 46 12.62 24.53 5.98
N LEU A 47 11.93 24.10 4.93
CA LEU A 47 12.45 23.14 3.95
C LEU A 47 12.63 23.86 2.62
N ALA A 48 13.81 23.69 2.01
CA ALA A 48 14.11 24.11 0.66
C ALA A 48 14.38 22.89 -0.21
N PHE A 49 13.93 22.89 -1.46
CA PHE A 49 14.21 21.80 -2.43
C PHE A 49 15.19 22.24 -3.54
N ASP A 50 15.48 23.53 -3.60
CA ASP A 50 16.47 24.14 -4.48
C ASP A 50 17.61 24.72 -3.63
N PRO A 51 18.89 24.37 -3.89
CA PRO A 51 20.02 24.94 -3.18
C PRO A 51 20.14 26.46 -3.30
N GLU A 52 19.65 27.10 -4.37
CA GLU A 52 19.73 28.56 -4.54
C GLU A 52 18.94 29.32 -3.47
N LEU A 53 17.89 28.71 -2.91
CA LEU A 53 17.07 29.31 -1.85
C LEU A 53 17.78 29.36 -0.48
N LEU A 54 18.88 28.63 -0.30
CA LEU A 54 19.65 28.67 0.95
C LEU A 54 20.38 30.01 1.14
N ASP A 55 20.68 30.72 0.05
CA ASP A 55 21.29 32.05 0.13
C ASP A 55 20.29 33.08 0.71
N GLU A 56 19.00 32.90 0.44
CA GLU A 56 17.91 33.76 0.93
C GLU A 56 17.42 33.35 2.32
N ALA A 57 17.44 32.04 2.62
CA ALA A 57 17.01 31.47 3.88
C ALA A 57 18.06 30.49 4.44
N PRO A 58 19.14 30.99 5.07
CA PRO A 58 20.24 30.15 5.54
C PRO A 58 19.85 29.18 6.67
N ASP A 59 18.72 29.44 7.34
CA ASP A 59 18.16 28.58 8.37
C ASP A 59 17.29 27.45 7.80
N ALA A 60 17.08 27.41 6.48
CA ALA A 60 16.33 26.36 5.81
C ALA A 60 17.16 25.07 5.64
N GLU A 61 16.50 23.93 5.75
CA GLU A 61 17.10 22.62 5.50
C GLU A 61 16.90 22.23 4.03
N LEU A 62 17.99 21.99 3.31
CA LEU A 62 17.92 21.46 1.95
C LEU A 62 17.47 19.99 1.97
N VAL A 63 16.36 19.73 1.29
CA VAL A 63 15.80 18.40 1.12
C VAL A 63 16.12 17.89 -0.27
N SER A 64 17.11 17.01 -0.33
CA SER A 64 17.56 16.31 -1.53
C SER A 64 17.69 14.81 -1.26
N PHE A 65 18.01 14.03 -2.30
CA PHE A 65 18.35 12.62 -2.10
C PHE A 65 19.53 12.51 -1.12
N ALA A 66 19.38 11.65 -0.10
CA ALA A 66 20.30 11.47 1.02
C ALA A 66 20.38 12.62 2.04
N SER A 67 19.48 13.61 2.00
CA SER A 67 19.41 14.59 3.10
C SER A 67 18.96 13.92 4.40
N PRO A 68 19.46 14.37 5.57
CA PRO A 68 19.07 13.81 6.87
C PRO A 68 17.56 13.86 7.11
N THR A 69 16.88 14.92 6.70
CA THR A 69 15.42 15.04 6.80
C THR A 69 14.68 14.00 5.96
N LEU A 70 15.10 13.78 4.71
CA LEU A 70 14.47 12.77 3.86
C LEU A 70 14.69 11.36 4.42
N GLU A 71 15.92 11.05 4.86
CA GLU A 71 16.26 9.77 5.49
C GLU A 71 15.47 9.53 6.78
N ARG A 72 15.27 10.58 7.58
CA ARG A 72 14.43 10.51 8.78
C ARG A 72 12.98 10.21 8.41
N LEU A 73 12.39 10.93 7.45
CA LEU A 73 11.02 10.67 6.98
C LEU A 73 10.88 9.26 6.45
N LEU A 74 11.81 8.79 5.63
CA LEU A 74 11.80 7.43 5.10
C LEU A 74 11.83 6.42 6.24
N ARG A 75 12.70 6.60 7.23
CA ARG A 75 12.77 5.71 8.39
C ARG A 75 11.48 5.74 9.22
N GLU A 76 10.92 6.90 9.47
CA GLU A 76 9.71 7.06 10.29
C GLU A 76 8.46 6.50 9.60
N THR A 77 8.32 6.76 8.30
CA THR A 77 7.23 6.27 7.46
C THR A 77 7.31 4.77 7.29
N THR A 78 8.50 4.20 7.05
CA THR A 78 8.71 2.75 6.91
C THR A 78 8.64 2.01 8.24
N ALA A 79 8.96 2.66 9.37
CA ALA A 79 8.81 2.08 10.70
C ALA A 79 7.34 2.04 11.16
N SER A 80 6.47 2.90 10.62
CA SER A 80 5.04 2.86 10.92
C SER A 80 4.30 1.90 9.99
N GLY A 81 3.62 0.90 10.56
CA GLY A 81 2.59 0.16 9.82
C GLY A 81 1.42 1.09 9.50
N ARG A 82 1.13 1.31 8.22
CA ARG A 82 0.00 2.12 7.78
C ARG A 82 -1.08 1.23 7.18
N VAL A 83 -2.33 1.55 7.50
CA VAL A 83 -3.51 0.85 6.96
C VAL A 83 -4.24 1.85 6.08
N ALA A 84 -4.26 1.57 4.78
CA ALA A 84 -5.16 2.24 3.85
C ALA A 84 -6.34 1.31 3.55
N ARG A 85 -7.52 1.90 3.40
CA ARG A 85 -8.71 1.19 2.95
C ARG A 85 -9.13 1.76 1.60
N ALA A 86 -9.36 0.88 0.65
CA ALA A 86 -9.82 1.23 -0.68
C ALA A 86 -10.80 0.16 -1.17
N PHE A 87 -11.59 0.52 -2.16
CA PHE A 87 -12.57 -0.34 -2.79
C PHE A 87 -12.17 -0.58 -4.24
N LEU A 88 -12.36 -1.80 -4.72
CA LEU A 88 -12.14 -2.14 -6.12
C LEU A 88 -13.26 -1.51 -6.96
N ASP A 89 -12.94 -0.89 -8.09
CA ASP A 89 -13.98 -0.43 -9.02
C ASP A 89 -14.67 -1.65 -9.65
N THR A 90 -15.82 -2.02 -9.10
CA THR A 90 -16.57 -3.21 -9.47
C THR A 90 -17.46 -3.01 -10.69
N VAL A 91 -17.51 -1.82 -11.31
CA VAL A 91 -18.28 -1.59 -12.55
C VAL A 91 -17.84 -2.57 -13.66
N ALA A 92 -16.60 -3.08 -13.57
CA ALA A 92 -16.05 -4.09 -14.46
C ALA A 92 -16.17 -5.56 -13.99
N ILE A 93 -16.63 -5.82 -12.75
CA ILE A 93 -16.74 -7.16 -12.14
C ILE A 93 -18.20 -7.62 -12.05
N ALA A 94 -19.11 -7.03 -12.83
CA ALA A 94 -20.37 -7.68 -13.12
C ALA A 94 -20.05 -8.99 -13.85
N SER A 95 -19.95 -10.09 -13.08
CA SER A 95 -19.51 -11.39 -13.60
C SER A 95 -20.60 -11.94 -14.49
N ARG A 96 -20.61 -11.52 -15.76
CA ARG A 96 -21.67 -11.86 -16.71
C ARG A 96 -21.83 -13.37 -16.93
N ASN A 97 -20.91 -14.20 -16.41
CA ASN A 97 -20.84 -15.63 -16.67
C ASN A 97 -20.71 -16.55 -15.44
N VAL A 98 -20.82 -16.09 -14.19
CA VAL A 98 -20.70 -17.02 -13.04
C VAL A 98 -21.80 -18.09 -13.05
N ALA A 99 -23.02 -17.70 -13.41
CA ALA A 99 -24.12 -18.65 -13.57
C ALA A 99 -23.82 -19.71 -14.65
N ASP A 100 -23.32 -19.27 -15.81
CA ASP A 100 -23.00 -20.19 -16.90
C ASP A 100 -21.78 -21.07 -16.59
N GLN A 101 -20.78 -20.54 -15.87
CA GLN A 101 -19.64 -21.33 -15.40
C GLN A 101 -20.06 -22.42 -14.40
N LEU A 102 -20.90 -22.08 -13.42
CA LEU A 102 -21.42 -23.06 -12.46
C LEU A 102 -22.29 -24.12 -13.14
N ARG A 103 -23.12 -23.72 -14.10
CA ARG A 103 -23.94 -24.65 -14.90
C ARG A 103 -23.08 -25.62 -15.72
N ARG A 104 -21.90 -25.20 -16.21
CA ARG A 104 -20.96 -26.08 -16.93
C ARG A 104 -20.17 -27.00 -16.02
N ALA A 105 -19.79 -26.52 -14.83
CA ALA A 105 -18.97 -27.26 -13.88
C ALA A 105 -19.75 -28.35 -13.14
N TYR A 106 -21.05 -28.16 -12.93
CA TYR A 106 -21.90 -29.09 -12.19
C TYR A 106 -23.01 -29.65 -13.08
N ARG A 107 -23.16 -30.98 -13.10
CA ARG A 107 -24.33 -31.65 -13.67
C ARG A 107 -25.39 -31.81 -12.59
N PHE A 108 -26.49 -31.08 -12.73
CA PHE A 108 -27.67 -31.25 -11.89
C PHE A 108 -28.53 -32.36 -12.51
N LEU A 109 -28.62 -33.50 -11.84
CA LEU A 109 -29.26 -34.71 -12.40
C LEU A 109 -30.79 -34.64 -12.40
N GLU A 110 -31.38 -34.08 -11.34
CA GLU A 110 -32.85 -34.06 -11.14
C GLU A 110 -33.36 -32.72 -10.59
N SER A 111 -32.55 -31.66 -10.64
CA SER A 111 -32.94 -30.33 -10.16
C SER A 111 -32.57 -29.23 -11.17
N ALA A 112 -33.51 -28.31 -11.39
CA ALA A 112 -33.23 -27.10 -12.15
C ALA A 112 -32.59 -26.06 -11.20
N TRP A 113 -31.28 -25.84 -11.34
CA TRP A 113 -30.64 -24.74 -10.64
C TRP A 113 -31.01 -23.40 -11.30
N THR A 114 -31.84 -22.62 -10.61
CA THR A 114 -32.05 -21.21 -10.92
C THR A 114 -31.19 -20.38 -9.97
N PRO A 115 -30.17 -19.66 -10.45
CA PRO A 115 -29.46 -18.71 -9.62
C PRO A 115 -30.47 -17.66 -9.15
N GLN A 116 -30.88 -17.74 -7.88
CA GLN A 116 -31.51 -16.60 -7.24
C GLN A 116 -30.41 -15.55 -7.12
N GLY A 117 -30.69 -14.33 -7.61
CA GLY A 117 -29.69 -13.28 -7.80
C GLY A 117 -28.69 -13.25 -6.64
N GLY A 118 -27.41 -13.43 -6.97
CA GLY A 118 -26.36 -13.44 -5.95
C GLY A 118 -26.42 -12.14 -5.18
N ARG A 119 -26.61 -12.21 -3.86
CA ARG A 119 -26.43 -11.03 -3.02
C ARG A 119 -24.96 -10.61 -3.16
N ALA A 120 -24.71 -9.37 -3.56
CA ALA A 120 -23.36 -8.84 -3.57
C ALA A 120 -22.88 -8.65 -2.12
N TRP A 121 -21.66 -9.09 -1.84
CA TRP A 121 -20.98 -8.89 -0.55
C TRP A 121 -19.61 -8.31 -0.83
N TRP A 122 -19.20 -7.35 0.00
CA TRP A 122 -17.81 -6.92 -0.01
C TRP A 122 -16.95 -8.00 0.65
N VAL A 123 -15.93 -8.45 -0.09
CA VAL A 123 -14.91 -9.36 0.41
C VAL A 123 -13.69 -8.53 0.80
N PRO A 124 -13.47 -8.30 2.11
CA PRO A 124 -12.33 -7.51 2.57
C PRO A 124 -11.02 -8.28 2.32
N ALA A 125 -10.01 -7.58 1.82
CA ALA A 125 -8.67 -8.11 1.59
C ALA A 125 -7.62 -7.18 2.22
N GLY A 126 -6.63 -7.77 2.87
CA GLY A 126 -5.45 -7.07 3.40
C GLY A 126 -4.29 -7.26 2.45
N VAL A 127 -3.73 -6.15 1.97
CA VAL A 127 -2.50 -6.14 1.17
C VAL A 127 -1.35 -5.79 2.11
N PHE A 128 -0.42 -6.72 2.27
CA PHE A 128 0.75 -6.56 3.14
C PHE A 128 2.01 -6.46 2.29
N LEU A 129 2.72 -5.35 2.44
CA LEU A 129 3.98 -5.08 1.76
C LEU A 129 5.16 -5.42 2.68
N PHE A 130 6.06 -6.27 2.20
CA PHE A 130 7.24 -6.71 2.93
C PHE A 130 8.50 -6.25 2.19
N ARG A 131 9.30 -5.39 2.83
CA ARG A 131 10.64 -5.11 2.35
C ARG A 131 11.57 -6.26 2.72
N VAL A 132 12.18 -6.87 1.72
CA VAL A 132 13.17 -7.93 1.87
C VAL A 132 14.52 -7.40 1.43
N ARG A 133 15.53 -7.55 2.28
CA ARG A 133 16.92 -7.22 1.95
C ARG A 133 17.72 -8.51 1.87
N TYR A 134 18.34 -8.74 0.71
CA TYR A 134 19.21 -9.89 0.52
C TYR A 134 20.62 -9.52 0.97
N LEU A 135 21.21 -10.37 1.82
CA LEU A 135 22.62 -10.26 2.18
C LEU A 135 23.43 -10.92 1.07
N SER A 136 23.87 -10.13 0.10
CA SER A 136 24.80 -10.54 -0.95
C SER A 136 25.96 -9.54 -1.04
N ASP A 137 26.93 -9.77 -1.92
CA ASP A 137 28.01 -8.81 -2.17
C ASP A 137 27.48 -7.46 -2.69
N ALA A 138 26.29 -7.48 -3.32
CA ALA A 138 25.48 -6.30 -3.60
C ALA A 138 24.32 -6.16 -2.60
N GLN A 139 24.02 -4.94 -2.18
CA GLN A 139 22.80 -4.66 -1.43
C GLN A 139 21.61 -4.70 -2.38
N GLU A 140 20.91 -5.83 -2.43
CA GLU A 140 19.66 -5.97 -3.15
C GLU A 140 18.47 -5.82 -2.18
N GLU A 141 17.53 -4.95 -2.53
CA GLU A 141 16.27 -4.77 -1.82
C GLU A 141 15.10 -5.04 -2.77
N ASP A 142 14.09 -5.72 -2.26
CA ASP A 142 12.90 -6.11 -3.00
C ASP A 142 11.66 -5.85 -2.13
N LEU A 143 10.55 -5.52 -2.78
CA LEU A 143 9.28 -5.23 -2.12
C LEU A 143 8.27 -6.30 -2.53
N LEU A 144 8.00 -7.23 -1.61
CA LEU A 144 7.10 -8.34 -1.86
C LEU A 144 5.71 -8.03 -1.34
N GLU A 145 4.71 -8.23 -2.20
CA GLU A 145 3.30 -8.11 -1.84
C GLU A 145 2.70 -9.47 -1.48
N VAL A 146 1.97 -9.51 -0.36
CA VAL A 146 1.12 -10.65 0.00
C VAL A 146 -0.28 -10.18 0.33
N VAL A 147 -1.23 -10.74 -0.39
CA VAL A 147 -2.65 -10.44 -0.22
C VAL A 147 -3.35 -11.56 0.54
N VAL A 148 -4.08 -11.20 1.58
CA VAL A 148 -4.86 -12.13 2.41
C VAL A 148 -6.33 -11.72 2.40
N ASN A 149 -7.21 -12.66 2.10
CA ASN A 149 -8.65 -12.52 2.31
C ASN A 149 -8.91 -12.39 3.82
N LEU A 150 -9.43 -11.25 4.27
CA LEU A 150 -9.65 -10.97 5.70
C LEU A 150 -10.82 -11.75 6.28
N THR A 151 -11.71 -12.31 5.47
CA THR A 151 -12.79 -13.18 5.94
C THR A 151 -12.31 -14.62 6.12
N ALA A 152 -11.63 -15.19 5.12
CA ALA A 152 -11.24 -16.60 5.11
C ALA A 152 -9.82 -16.86 5.65
N GLY A 153 -8.98 -15.82 5.79
CA GLY A 153 -7.56 -15.96 6.11
C GLY A 153 -6.74 -16.68 5.03
N ARG A 154 -7.20 -16.64 3.78
CA ARG A 154 -6.55 -17.33 2.64
C ARG A 154 -5.82 -16.36 1.74
N LEU A 155 -4.74 -16.81 1.11
CA LEU A 155 -3.97 -16.01 0.16
C LEU A 155 -4.75 -15.75 -1.13
N LEU A 156 -4.72 -14.51 -1.63
CA LEU A 156 -5.34 -14.09 -2.89
C LEU A 156 -4.26 -13.80 -3.94
N ARG A 157 -3.75 -14.87 -4.58
CA ARG A 157 -2.60 -14.77 -5.51
C ARG A 157 -2.83 -13.94 -6.78
N ARG A 158 -4.09 -13.68 -7.14
CA ARG A 158 -4.48 -12.95 -8.37
C ARG A 158 -5.09 -11.58 -8.10
N LEU A 159 -5.00 -11.08 -6.86
CA LEU A 159 -5.56 -9.77 -6.57
C LEU A 159 -4.76 -8.67 -7.27
N GLY A 160 -3.43 -8.77 -7.36
CA GLY A 160 -2.59 -7.81 -8.09
C GLY A 160 -3.10 -7.57 -9.52
N ASP A 161 -3.27 -8.64 -10.31
CA ASP A 161 -3.84 -8.58 -11.66
C ASP A 161 -5.23 -7.93 -11.72
N ALA A 162 -6.01 -8.03 -10.65
CA ALA A 162 -7.33 -7.41 -10.56
C ALA A 162 -7.23 -5.91 -10.21
N LEU A 163 -6.32 -5.53 -9.31
CA LEU A 163 -6.05 -4.14 -8.96
C LEU A 163 -5.57 -3.36 -10.18
N ASP A 164 -4.65 -3.93 -10.96
CA ASP A 164 -4.12 -3.29 -12.17
C ASP A 164 -5.20 -3.05 -13.24
N ARG A 165 -6.17 -3.96 -13.34
CA ARG A 165 -7.24 -3.89 -14.34
C ARG A 165 -8.40 -2.99 -13.95
N HIS A 166 -8.71 -2.91 -12.66
CA HIS A 166 -9.93 -2.27 -12.18
C HIS A 166 -9.67 -0.99 -11.42
N GLY A 167 -8.46 -0.74 -10.91
CA GLY A 167 -8.16 0.44 -10.13
C GLY A 167 -8.81 0.42 -8.74
N LEU A 168 -8.51 1.45 -7.95
CA LEU A 168 -8.97 1.60 -6.57
C LEU A 168 -9.75 2.91 -6.42
N LEU A 169 -10.81 2.85 -5.62
CA LEU A 169 -11.64 3.98 -5.23
C LEU A 169 -11.55 4.18 -3.72
N ALA A 170 -11.65 5.44 -3.28
CA ALA A 170 -11.68 5.78 -1.86
C ALA A 170 -13.01 5.33 -1.21
N ASP A 171 -14.10 5.43 -1.96
CA ASP A 171 -15.45 5.12 -1.52
C ASP A 171 -16.05 3.95 -2.32
N PRO A 172 -16.94 3.15 -1.70
CA PRO A 172 -17.61 2.07 -2.41
C PRO A 172 -18.65 2.62 -3.41
N VAL A 173 -18.66 2.07 -4.62
CA VAL A 173 -19.66 2.42 -5.66
C VAL A 173 -21.07 2.00 -5.24
N GLU A 174 -21.20 0.89 -4.52
CA GLU A 174 -22.47 0.35 -4.05
C GLU A 174 -22.45 0.05 -2.54
N ALA A 175 -23.55 0.34 -1.86
CA ALA A 175 -23.78 0.01 -0.47
C ALA A 175 -24.12 -1.47 -0.29
N CYS A 176 -23.13 -2.35 -0.49
CA CYS A 176 -23.25 -3.77 -0.13
C CYS A 176 -22.87 -3.99 1.35
N PRO A 177 -23.46 -4.99 2.03
CA PRO A 177 -23.00 -5.37 3.36
C PRO A 177 -21.57 -5.89 3.28
N MET A 178 -20.77 -5.53 4.29
CA MET A 178 -19.41 -6.03 4.44
C MET A 178 -19.41 -7.32 5.23
N MET A 179 -18.65 -8.32 4.76
CA MET A 179 -18.41 -9.53 5.53
C MET A 179 -17.59 -9.24 6.78
N ALA A 180 -17.76 -10.05 7.82
CA ALA A 180 -16.93 -9.95 9.01
C ALA A 180 -15.44 -10.10 8.66
N GLU A 181 -14.63 -9.21 9.24
CA GLU A 181 -13.19 -9.16 9.08
C GLU A 181 -12.50 -9.85 10.25
N ARG A 182 -11.47 -10.65 9.95
CA ARG A 182 -10.52 -11.11 10.95
C ARG A 182 -9.59 -9.96 11.35
N PRO A 183 -9.07 -9.95 12.59
CA PRO A 183 -8.12 -8.94 13.03
C PRO A 183 -6.90 -8.85 12.09
N ALA A 184 -6.45 -7.64 11.79
CA ALA A 184 -5.31 -7.41 10.91
C ALA A 184 -4.02 -8.13 11.37
N ALA A 185 -3.84 -8.29 12.68
CA ALA A 185 -2.71 -9.03 13.26
C ALA A 185 -2.71 -10.52 12.86
N GLU A 186 -3.88 -11.16 12.79
CA GLU A 186 -4.00 -12.56 12.34
C GLU A 186 -3.68 -12.69 10.85
N ALA A 187 -4.22 -11.78 10.03
CA ALA A 187 -3.95 -11.75 8.60
C ALA A 187 -2.47 -11.47 8.31
N TYR A 188 -1.84 -10.56 9.06
CA TYR A 188 -0.40 -10.30 8.98
C TYR A 188 0.42 -11.54 9.30
N ALA A 189 0.06 -12.33 10.32
CA ALA A 189 0.75 -13.57 10.64
C ALA A 189 0.68 -14.60 9.50
N VAL A 190 -0.45 -14.67 8.78
CA VAL A 190 -0.58 -15.50 7.56
C VAL A 190 0.34 -14.97 6.45
N ALA A 191 0.31 -13.66 6.20
CA ALA A 191 1.12 -13.03 5.16
C ALA A 191 2.63 -13.20 5.41
N ARG A 192 3.06 -13.01 6.65
CA ARG A 192 4.44 -13.20 7.10
C ARG A 192 4.90 -14.65 6.88
N ARG A 193 4.08 -15.63 7.26
CA ARG A 193 4.42 -17.05 7.05
C ARG A 193 4.61 -17.39 5.58
N GLU A 194 3.77 -16.85 4.70
CA GLU A 194 3.91 -17.02 3.25
C GLU A 194 5.23 -16.43 2.74
N ILE A 195 5.62 -15.23 3.18
CA ILE A 195 6.93 -14.65 2.83
C ILE A 195 8.08 -15.50 3.34
N GLU A 196 8.05 -15.91 4.61
CA GLU A 196 9.10 -16.77 5.19
C GLU A 196 9.24 -18.07 4.39
N GLN A 197 8.13 -18.67 3.96
CA GLN A 197 8.13 -19.86 3.10
C GLN A 197 8.68 -19.57 1.70
N ARG A 198 8.24 -18.49 1.04
CA ARG A 198 8.72 -18.08 -0.30
C ARG A 198 10.23 -17.82 -0.31
N LEU A 199 10.74 -17.13 0.71
CA LEU A 199 12.16 -16.82 0.84
C LEU A 199 13.00 -18.06 1.16
N SER A 200 12.42 -19.06 1.83
CA SER A 200 13.10 -20.32 2.14
C SER A 200 13.12 -21.31 0.97
N ALA A 201 12.20 -21.19 0.00
CA ALA A 201 11.85 -22.30 -0.87
C ALA A 201 12.82 -22.63 -2.02
N PRO A 202 13.56 -21.69 -2.66
CA PRO A 202 15.00 -21.92 -2.88
C PRO A 202 15.83 -20.66 -3.22
N LEU A 203 16.86 -20.34 -2.40
CA LEU A 203 18.02 -19.55 -2.84
C LEU A 203 18.83 -20.22 -3.98
N GLY A 204 18.48 -21.47 -4.34
CA GLY A 204 19.17 -22.28 -5.34
C GLY A 204 18.83 -21.98 -6.80
N SER A 205 17.73 -21.29 -7.11
CA SER A 205 17.36 -20.96 -8.50
C SER A 205 17.97 -19.64 -9.00
N ARG A 206 18.07 -18.60 -8.16
CA ARG A 206 18.73 -17.32 -8.54
C ARG A 206 20.23 -17.47 -8.83
N ARG A 207 20.89 -18.49 -8.28
CA ARG A 207 22.33 -18.74 -8.50
C ARG A 207 22.68 -19.31 -9.88
N ARG A 208 21.70 -19.57 -10.76
CA ARG A 208 21.91 -20.10 -12.12
C ARG A 208 21.76 -19.05 -13.23
N GLU A 209 21.36 -17.82 -12.90
CA GLU A 209 21.16 -16.74 -13.87
C GLU A 209 22.22 -15.63 -13.78
N LEU A 210 23.20 -15.77 -12.87
CA LEU A 210 24.43 -14.98 -12.80
C LEU A 210 25.63 -15.86 -13.17
#